data_AF-A0A7W3Z9U3-F1
#
_entry.id   AF-A0A7W3Z9U3-F1
#
_cell.length_a   1.000
_cell.length_b   1.000
_cell.length_c   1.000
_cell.angle_alpha   90.00
_cell.angle_beta   90.00
_cell.angle_gamma   90.00
#
_symmetry.space_group_name_H-M   'P 1'
#
loop_
_entity.id
_entity.type
_entity.pdbx_description
1 polymer ?
#
loop_
_entity_poly.entity_id
_entity_poly.type
_entity_poly.pdbx_seq_one_letter_code
_entity_poly.pdbx_strand_id
1 'polypeptide(L)'
;MSPTYLSPWRSILYREAAWVGTGRRGGNAVQYLREDEYLIRQQRALAEMVRRGRRKRSFQLAEHLAAEGGVHRSDVLAVTALFLACQAVRRGDTAAVQRFSNAFRSCERSSMDLARQLMRLEAGREQGWLPRAHYDELFSYAWRENRPDILVKASLIQPRDVPAAGWWAEMERNLSLLSV
;
A
#
# COMPACT_ATOMS: atom_id res chain seq x y z
N MET A 1 11.16 -11.22 20.10
CA MET A 1 11.83 -10.87 18.84
C MET A 1 10.75 -10.70 17.79
N SER A 2 10.41 -9.46 17.46
CA SER A 2 9.38 -9.19 16.46
C SER A 2 9.95 -9.49 15.07
N PRO A 3 9.27 -10.28 14.23
CA PRO A 3 9.72 -10.52 12.87
C PRO A 3 9.76 -9.17 12.13
N THR A 4 10.85 -8.91 11.44
CA THR A 4 11.04 -7.72 10.62
C THR A 4 9.98 -7.75 9.51
N TYR A 5 8.85 -7.06 9.73
CA TYR A 5 7.77 -6.93 8.75
C TYR A 5 8.30 -6.16 7.53
N LEU A 6 8.81 -6.89 6.54
CA LEU A 6 9.10 -6.38 5.21
C LEU A 6 7.76 -6.04 4.55
N SER A 7 7.35 -4.78 4.74
CA SER A 7 6.16 -4.16 4.18
C SER A 7 6.02 -4.49 2.68
N PRO A 8 4.98 -5.24 2.26
CA PRO A 8 4.73 -5.66 0.87
C PRO A 8 4.63 -4.50 -0.12
N TRP A 9 4.37 -3.31 0.44
CA TRP A 9 4.28 -2.03 -0.24
C TRP A 9 5.62 -1.50 -0.73
N ARG A 10 6.74 -2.13 -0.31
CA ARG A 10 8.09 -1.81 -0.78
C ARG A 10 8.22 -1.95 -2.29
N SER A 11 7.49 -2.85 -2.95
CA SER A 11 7.54 -2.99 -4.42
C SER A 11 6.43 -2.22 -5.16
N ILE A 12 5.33 -1.89 -4.47
CA ILE A 12 4.17 -1.20 -5.04
C ILE A 12 4.40 0.33 -5.09
N LEU A 13 5.11 0.87 -4.10
CA LEU A 13 5.35 2.30 -3.94
C LEU A 13 6.79 2.72 -4.32
N TYR A 14 7.77 1.81 -4.32
CA TYR A 14 9.17 2.17 -4.57
C TYR A 14 9.62 1.75 -5.96
N ARG A 15 10.04 2.76 -6.73
CA ARG A 15 10.78 2.60 -7.98
C ARG A 15 12.26 2.28 -7.72
N GLU A 16 12.57 1.49 -6.70
CA GLU A 16 13.94 1.19 -6.28
C GLU A 16 14.18 -0.31 -6.09
N ALA A 17 15.32 -0.74 -6.61
CA ALA A 17 15.88 -2.07 -6.48
C ALA A 17 16.89 -2.10 -5.32
N ALA A 18 16.93 -3.25 -4.64
CA ALA A 18 17.97 -3.76 -3.73
C ALA A 18 18.06 -3.15 -2.31
N TRP A 19 18.13 -4.00 -1.28
CA TRP A 19 19.45 -4.37 -0.70
C TRP A 19 19.39 -5.53 0.33
N VAL A 20 20.59 -6.08 0.48
CA VAL A 20 21.12 -7.32 1.08
C VAL A 20 20.72 -7.61 2.53
N GLY A 21 20.38 -8.87 2.79
CA GLY A 21 20.24 -9.42 4.14
C GLY A 21 21.60 -9.63 4.80
N THR A 22 21.77 -9.08 6.00
CA THR A 22 22.84 -9.43 6.93
C THR A 22 22.35 -10.54 7.85
N GLY A 23 23.00 -11.70 7.82
CA GLY A 23 22.72 -12.77 8.79
C GLY A 23 23.37 -14.11 8.48
N ARG A 24 24.63 -14.30 8.90
CA ARG A 24 25.27 -15.63 8.99
C ARG A 24 24.55 -16.49 10.04
N ARG A 25 24.04 -17.66 9.64
CA ARG A 25 24.26 -18.97 10.29
C ARG A 25 23.75 -20.09 9.35
N GLY A 26 24.55 -21.14 9.23
CA GLY A 26 24.46 -22.17 8.19
C GLY A 26 23.30 -23.15 8.36
N GLY A 27 22.85 -23.68 7.22
CA GLY A 27 21.73 -24.62 7.07
C GLY A 27 20.46 -23.91 6.60
N ASN A 28 20.00 -24.19 5.37
CA ASN A 28 18.79 -23.65 4.70
C ASN A 28 18.84 -22.25 4.04
N ALA A 29 19.97 -21.54 4.05
CA ALA A 29 20.07 -20.20 3.45
C ALA A 29 19.60 -20.11 1.97
N VAL A 30 19.78 -21.17 1.17
CA VAL A 30 19.42 -21.17 -0.27
C VAL A 30 17.91 -21.26 -0.50
N GLN A 31 17.17 -21.94 0.38
CA GLN A 31 15.72 -22.12 0.23
C GLN A 31 14.96 -20.87 0.71
N TYR A 32 15.39 -20.29 1.84
CA TYR A 32 14.90 -19.00 2.33
C TYR A 32 15.18 -17.85 1.34
N LEU A 33 16.38 -17.81 0.72
CA LEU A 33 16.69 -16.82 -0.32
C LEU A 33 15.78 -16.94 -1.56
N ARG A 34 15.38 -18.16 -1.94
CA ARG A 34 14.49 -18.41 -3.10
C ARG A 34 13.03 -18.06 -2.80
N GLU A 35 12.55 -18.38 -1.60
CA GLU A 35 11.20 -18.01 -1.14
C GLU A 35 11.06 -16.49 -1.02
N ASP A 36 12.06 -15.80 -0.46
CA ASP A 36 12.09 -14.33 -0.40
C ASP A 36 12.12 -13.71 -1.81
N GLU A 37 12.91 -14.24 -2.73
CA GLU A 37 12.98 -13.75 -4.12
C GLU A 37 11.68 -14.00 -4.89
N TYR A 38 10.98 -15.09 -4.61
CA TYR A 38 9.67 -15.39 -5.18
C TYR A 38 8.61 -14.39 -4.69
N LEU A 39 8.51 -14.17 -3.38
CA LEU A 39 7.57 -13.21 -2.79
C LEU A 39 7.83 -11.78 -3.30
N ILE A 40 9.09 -11.37 -3.39
CA ILE A 40 9.47 -10.07 -3.97
C ILE A 40 9.00 -9.95 -5.42
N ARG A 41 9.15 -11.01 -6.24
CA ARG A 41 8.66 -11.02 -7.62
C ARG A 41 7.14 -10.92 -7.70
N GLN A 42 6.41 -11.61 -6.83
CA GLN A 42 4.94 -11.55 -6.79
C GLN A 42 4.44 -10.17 -6.35
N GLN A 43 5.07 -9.53 -5.37
CA GLN A 43 4.76 -8.16 -4.96
C GLN A 43 5.00 -7.16 -6.10
N ARG A 44 6.09 -7.30 -6.85
CA ARG A 44 6.36 -6.49 -8.05
C ARG A 44 5.34 -6.73 -9.16
N ALA A 45 4.93 -7.99 -9.37
CA ALA A 45 3.91 -8.32 -10.35
C ALA A 45 2.55 -7.70 -9.97
N LEU A 46 2.17 -7.75 -8.69
CA LEU A 46 0.96 -7.09 -8.18
C LEU A 46 1.03 -5.57 -8.41
N ALA A 47 2.16 -4.94 -8.05
CA ALA A 47 2.41 -3.52 -8.30
C ALA A 47 2.17 -3.12 -9.76
N GLU A 48 2.76 -3.90 -10.68
CA GLU A 48 2.65 -3.68 -12.11
C GLU A 48 1.20 -3.78 -12.58
N MET A 49 0.47 -4.81 -12.13
CA MET A 49 -0.91 -5.04 -12.55
C MET A 49 -1.86 -3.97 -12.02
N VAL A 50 -1.66 -3.53 -10.78
CA VAL A 50 -2.42 -2.43 -10.17
C VAL A 50 -2.17 -1.15 -10.95
N ARG A 51 -0.91 -0.82 -11.27
CA ARG A 51 -0.56 0.38 -12.06
C ARG A 51 -1.17 0.35 -13.45
N ARG A 52 -1.22 -0.83 -14.08
CA ARG A 52 -1.90 -1.01 -15.38
C ARG A 52 -3.43 -1.01 -15.26
N GLY A 53 -4.00 -1.04 -14.05
CA GLY A 53 -5.45 -1.08 -13.83
C GLY A 53 -6.07 -2.44 -14.19
N ARG A 54 -5.28 -3.51 -14.19
CA ARG A 54 -5.73 -4.86 -14.61
C ARG A 54 -6.44 -5.55 -13.46
N ARG A 55 -7.74 -5.27 -13.27
CA ARG A 55 -8.58 -5.81 -12.17
C ARG A 55 -8.34 -7.29 -11.87
N LYS A 56 -8.75 -8.19 -12.78
CA LYS A 56 -8.80 -9.64 -12.53
C LYS A 56 -7.44 -10.16 -12.08
N ARG A 57 -6.38 -9.77 -12.80
CA ARG A 57 -5.02 -10.22 -12.53
C ARG A 57 -4.45 -9.62 -11.24
N SER A 58 -4.81 -8.39 -10.89
CA SER A 58 -4.39 -7.78 -9.62
C SER A 58 -4.97 -8.53 -8.43
N PHE A 59 -6.28 -8.81 -8.44
CA PHE A 59 -6.92 -9.57 -7.35
C PHE A 59 -6.40 -11.00 -7.27
N GLN A 60 -6.18 -11.68 -8.40
CA GLN A 60 -5.59 -13.03 -8.40
C GLN A 60 -4.19 -13.05 -7.76
N LEU A 61 -3.35 -12.06 -8.07
CA LEU A 61 -2.01 -11.96 -7.47
C LEU A 61 -2.08 -11.59 -5.98
N ALA A 62 -3.04 -10.76 -5.58
CA ALA A 62 -3.27 -10.42 -4.17
C ALA A 62 -3.70 -11.65 -3.35
N GLU A 63 -4.63 -12.44 -3.88
CA GLU A 63 -5.06 -13.71 -3.26
C GLU A 63 -3.91 -14.72 -3.17
N HIS A 64 -3.11 -14.81 -4.24
CA HIS A 64 -1.92 -15.66 -4.24
C HIS A 64 -0.93 -15.25 -3.16
N LEU A 65 -0.61 -13.95 -3.05
CA LEU A 65 0.27 -13.42 -2.01
C LEU A 65 -0.27 -13.67 -0.59
N ALA A 66 -1.58 -13.60 -0.40
CA ALA A 66 -2.20 -13.92 0.88
C ALA A 66 -2.06 -15.42 1.23
N ALA A 67 -2.18 -16.30 0.24
CA ALA A 67 -2.10 -17.76 0.42
C ALA A 67 -0.67 -18.25 0.71
N GLU A 68 0.34 -17.63 0.10
CA GLU A 68 1.76 -17.96 0.32
C GLU A 68 2.26 -17.56 1.73
N GLY A 69 1.48 -16.79 2.49
CA GLY A 69 1.85 -16.31 3.82
C GLY A 69 2.72 -15.05 3.78
N GLY A 70 2.88 -14.42 4.94
CA GLY A 70 3.65 -13.18 5.10
C GLY A 70 2.84 -11.88 5.00
N VAL A 71 1.57 -11.94 4.59
CA VAL A 71 0.64 -10.80 4.59
C VAL A 71 -0.76 -11.22 5.02
N HIS A 72 -1.45 -10.35 5.76
CA HIS A 72 -2.85 -10.58 6.07
C HIS A 72 -3.70 -10.41 4.80
N ARG A 73 -4.59 -11.38 4.53
CA ARG A 73 -5.41 -11.39 3.31
C ARG A 73 -6.27 -10.13 3.18
N SER A 74 -6.91 -9.70 4.25
CA SER A 74 -7.73 -8.48 4.24
C SER A 74 -6.90 -7.24 3.89
N ASP A 75 -5.66 -7.14 4.36
CA ASP A 75 -4.77 -6.01 4.08
C ASP A 75 -4.40 -5.93 2.59
N VAL A 76 -3.94 -7.04 2.01
CA VAL A 76 -3.51 -7.04 0.60
C VAL A 76 -4.70 -6.78 -0.35
N LEU A 77 -5.89 -7.27 -0.01
CA LEU A 77 -7.11 -7.01 -0.77
C LEU A 77 -7.56 -5.56 -0.65
N ALA A 78 -7.59 -5.01 0.57
CA ALA A 78 -8.00 -3.63 0.83
C ALA A 78 -7.11 -2.65 0.04
N VAL A 79 -5.79 -2.82 0.12
CA VAL A 79 -4.87 -1.93 -0.59
C VAL A 79 -4.94 -2.13 -2.09
N THR A 80 -5.07 -3.38 -2.58
CA THR A 80 -5.26 -3.64 -4.02
C THR A 80 -6.52 -2.94 -4.53
N ALA A 81 -7.64 -3.04 -3.83
CA ALA A 81 -8.89 -2.38 -4.17
C ALA A 81 -8.73 -0.85 -4.18
N LEU A 82 -8.16 -0.27 -3.13
CA LEU A 82 -7.98 1.18 -3.03
C LEU A 82 -7.07 1.73 -4.14
N PHE A 83 -5.93 1.09 -4.41
CA PHE A 83 -5.01 1.58 -5.44
C PHE A 83 -5.57 1.40 -6.86
N LEU A 84 -6.37 0.36 -7.12
CA LEU A 84 -7.14 0.26 -8.37
C LEU A 84 -8.18 1.37 -8.48
N ALA A 85 -8.85 1.76 -7.38
CA ALA A 85 -9.75 2.90 -7.35
C ALA A 85 -9.01 4.22 -7.66
N CYS A 86 -7.83 4.43 -7.07
CA CYS A 86 -6.99 5.60 -7.34
C CYS A 86 -6.60 5.68 -8.83
N GLN A 87 -6.23 4.55 -9.44
CA GLN A 87 -5.94 4.50 -10.88
C GLN A 87 -7.17 4.79 -11.73
N ALA A 88 -8.36 4.36 -11.30
CA ALA A 88 -9.61 4.68 -11.98
C ALA A 88 -9.93 6.19 -11.89
N VAL A 89 -9.72 6.82 -10.72
CA VAL A 89 -9.84 8.29 -10.55
C VAL A 89 -8.94 9.01 -11.54
N ARG A 90 -7.64 8.63 -11.60
CA ARG A 90 -6.68 9.23 -12.53
C ARG A 90 -7.06 9.09 -14.01
N ARG A 91 -7.91 8.11 -14.36
CA ARG A 91 -8.39 7.86 -15.72
C ARG A 91 -9.80 8.42 -15.98
N GLY A 92 -10.46 9.00 -14.96
CA GLY A 92 -11.84 9.45 -15.05
C GLY A 92 -12.88 8.31 -15.17
N ASP A 93 -12.54 7.07 -14.80
CA ASP A 93 -13.46 5.91 -14.89
C ASP A 93 -14.30 5.78 -13.60
N THR A 94 -15.39 6.54 -13.54
CA THR A 94 -16.29 6.60 -12.37
C THR A 94 -16.90 5.24 -12.00
N ALA A 95 -17.24 4.42 -12.99
CA ALA A 95 -17.79 3.08 -12.77
C ALA A 95 -16.76 2.14 -12.11
N ALA A 96 -15.49 2.23 -12.52
CA ALA A 96 -14.41 1.51 -11.87
C ALA A 96 -14.12 2.06 -10.46
N VAL A 97 -14.11 3.38 -10.26
CA VAL A 97 -13.96 3.99 -8.93
C VAL A 97 -15.01 3.46 -7.96
N GLN A 98 -16.29 3.46 -8.36
CA GLN A 98 -17.38 2.96 -7.52
C GLN A 98 -17.17 1.48 -7.14
N ARG A 99 -16.90 0.65 -8.14
CA ARG A 99 -16.73 -0.79 -7.97
C ARG A 99 -15.56 -1.13 -7.04
N PHE A 100 -14.42 -0.47 -7.21
CA PHE A 100 -13.26 -0.71 -6.36
C PHE A 100 -13.42 -0.12 -4.96
N SER A 101 -14.10 1.02 -4.83
CA SER A 101 -14.46 1.59 -3.52
C SER A 101 -15.41 0.66 -2.76
N ASN A 102 -16.35 -0.02 -3.44
CA ASN A 102 -17.21 -1.01 -2.80
C ASN A 102 -16.42 -2.24 -2.31
N ALA A 103 -15.51 -2.75 -3.14
CA ALA A 103 -14.62 -3.86 -2.75
C ALA A 103 -13.69 -3.49 -1.59
N PHE A 104 -13.22 -2.24 -1.57
CA PHE A 104 -12.45 -1.69 -0.47
C PHE A 104 -13.26 -1.65 0.84
N ARG A 105 -14.52 -1.19 0.78
CA ARG A 105 -15.42 -1.11 1.95
C ARG A 105 -15.86 -2.46 2.50
N SER A 106 -15.80 -3.52 1.73
CA SER A 106 -16.07 -4.88 2.23
C SER A 106 -14.91 -5.48 3.03
N CYS A 107 -13.76 -4.79 3.14
CA CYS A 107 -12.62 -5.24 3.92
C CYS A 107 -12.74 -4.82 5.40
N GLU A 108 -11.93 -5.43 6.26
CA GLU A 108 -11.87 -5.07 7.67
C GLU A 108 -11.43 -3.61 7.87
N ARG A 109 -11.94 -2.99 8.94
CA ARG A 109 -11.65 -1.58 9.23
C ARG A 109 -10.16 -1.28 9.40
N SER A 110 -9.44 -2.14 10.10
CA SER A 110 -7.97 -2.04 10.27
C SER A 110 -7.23 -2.08 8.92
N SER A 111 -7.63 -2.99 8.03
CA SER A 111 -7.09 -3.10 6.67
C SER A 111 -7.41 -1.88 5.79
N MET A 112 -8.61 -1.32 5.95
CA MET A 112 -9.00 -0.09 5.29
C MET A 112 -8.15 1.10 5.77
N ASP A 113 -7.96 1.22 7.08
CA ASP A 113 -7.16 2.30 7.66
C ASP A 113 -5.71 2.19 7.19
N LEU A 114 -5.11 0.99 7.18
CA LEU A 114 -3.79 0.73 6.60
C LEU A 114 -3.72 1.24 5.14
N ALA A 115 -4.68 0.86 4.30
CA ALA A 115 -4.67 1.23 2.90
C ALA A 115 -4.76 2.74 2.69
N ARG A 116 -5.58 3.44 3.47
CA ARG A 116 -5.69 4.90 3.44
C ARG A 116 -4.36 5.56 3.80
N GLN A 117 -3.69 5.08 4.84
CA GLN A 117 -2.37 5.63 5.22
C GLN A 117 -1.31 5.37 4.15
N LEU A 118 -1.33 4.20 3.48
CA LEU A 118 -0.42 3.92 2.37
C LEU A 118 -0.70 4.77 1.13
N MET A 119 -1.97 5.06 0.84
CA MET A 119 -2.35 5.98 -0.23
C MET A 119 -1.82 7.39 0.06
N ARG A 120 -1.97 7.88 1.30
CA ARG A 120 -1.43 9.18 1.72
C ARG A 120 0.09 9.22 1.66
N LEU A 121 0.76 8.16 2.11
CA LEU A 121 2.21 8.03 1.99
C LEU A 121 2.66 8.12 0.53
N GLU A 122 1.96 7.45 -0.39
CA GLU A 122 2.26 7.51 -1.82
C GLU A 122 2.01 8.88 -2.42
N ALA A 123 0.88 9.50 -2.07
CA ALA A 123 0.60 10.88 -2.45
C ALA A 123 1.73 11.79 -1.97
N GLY A 124 2.06 11.76 -0.68
CA GLY A 124 3.12 12.58 -0.11
C GLY A 124 4.49 12.36 -0.75
N ARG A 125 4.80 11.12 -1.16
CA ARG A 125 6.01 10.79 -1.92
C ARG A 125 5.99 11.38 -3.34
N GLU A 126 4.85 11.34 -4.03
CA GLU A 126 4.70 11.88 -5.40
C GLU A 126 4.84 13.41 -5.43
N GLN A 127 4.27 14.12 -4.44
CA GLN A 127 4.34 15.60 -4.36
C GLN A 127 5.50 16.15 -3.52
N GLY A 128 6.14 15.33 -2.68
CA GLY A 128 7.18 15.76 -1.73
C GLY A 128 6.64 16.45 -0.46
N TRP A 129 5.32 16.57 -0.32
CA TRP A 129 4.67 17.21 0.82
C TRP A 129 3.31 16.58 1.12
N LEU A 130 2.72 16.81 2.29
CA LEU A 130 1.33 16.48 2.63
C LEU A 130 0.70 17.62 3.44
N PRO A 131 -0.64 17.82 3.39
CA PRO A 131 -1.31 18.65 4.37
C PRO A 131 -0.98 18.21 5.79
N ARG A 132 -0.71 19.16 6.70
CA ARG A 132 -0.26 18.89 8.07
C ARG A 132 -1.16 17.89 8.80
N ALA A 133 -2.48 18.06 8.73
CA ALA A 133 -3.43 17.14 9.34
C ALA A 133 -3.26 15.68 8.88
N HIS A 134 -3.05 15.44 7.57
CA HIS A 134 -2.84 14.09 7.04
C HIS A 134 -1.45 13.54 7.36
N TYR A 135 -0.43 14.41 7.42
CA TYR A 135 0.91 14.04 7.86
C TYR A 135 0.90 13.58 9.32
N ASP A 136 0.27 14.35 10.20
CA ASP A 136 0.19 14.04 11.64
C ASP A 136 -0.62 12.75 11.88
N GLU A 137 -1.70 12.53 11.11
CA GLU A 137 -2.48 11.29 11.17
C GLU A 137 -1.67 10.07 10.70
N LEU A 138 -0.91 10.21 9.61
CA LEU A 138 -0.01 9.17 9.09
C LEU A 138 1.06 8.81 10.12
N PHE A 139 1.70 9.81 10.74
CA PHE A 139 2.69 9.60 11.79
C PHE A 139 2.10 8.94 13.03
N SER A 140 0.94 9.42 13.49
CA SER A 140 0.23 8.88 14.65
C SER A 140 -0.18 7.43 14.43
N TYR A 141 -0.70 7.11 13.24
CA TYR A 141 -0.99 5.73 12.85
C TYR A 141 0.27 4.86 12.87
N ALA A 142 1.34 5.31 12.21
CA ALA A 142 2.55 4.52 12.10
C ALA A 142 3.22 4.26 13.46
N TRP A 143 3.12 5.22 14.38
CA TRP A 143 3.56 5.04 15.76
C TRP A 143 2.70 4.00 16.51
N ARG A 144 1.37 4.18 16.51
CA ARG A 144 0.43 3.29 17.21
C ARG A 144 0.49 1.85 16.74
N GLU A 145 0.62 1.63 15.43
CA GLU A 145 0.69 0.30 14.82
C GLU A 145 2.11 -0.28 14.77
N ASN A 146 3.09 0.40 15.39
CA ASN A 146 4.51 0.02 15.39
C ASN A 146 5.05 -0.28 13.97
N ARG A 147 4.88 0.70 13.08
CA ARG A 147 5.27 0.66 11.65
C ARG A 147 6.46 1.58 11.39
N PRO A 148 7.68 1.21 11.83
CA PRO A 148 8.88 2.01 11.62
C PRO A 148 9.18 2.19 10.12
N ASP A 149 8.76 1.24 9.28
CA ASP A 149 8.88 1.37 7.83
C ASP A 149 8.14 2.61 7.32
N ILE A 150 6.90 2.85 7.78
CA ILE A 150 6.10 4.02 7.40
C ILE A 150 6.70 5.29 7.99
N LEU A 151 7.14 5.28 9.25
CA LEU A 151 7.73 6.46 9.90
C LEU A 151 8.95 7.00 9.14
N VAL A 152 9.90 6.13 8.79
CA VAL A 152 11.11 6.51 8.04
C VAL A 152 10.77 7.13 6.68
N LYS A 153 9.71 6.63 6.04
CA LYS A 153 9.28 7.14 4.73
C LYS A 153 8.53 8.46 4.88
N ALA A 154 7.69 8.56 5.90
CA ALA A 154 6.93 9.76 6.20
C ALA A 154 7.84 10.93 6.59
N SER A 155 8.98 10.67 7.26
CA SER A 155 9.95 11.74 7.60
C SER A 155 10.60 12.42 6.39
N LEU A 156 10.48 11.85 5.19
CA LEU A 156 10.96 12.45 3.94
C LEU A 156 9.92 13.39 3.29
N ILE A 157 8.72 13.48 3.87
CA ILE A 157 7.60 14.27 3.34
C ILE A 157 7.49 15.57 4.14
N GLN A 158 7.34 16.71 3.46
CA GLN A 158 7.15 17.99 4.15
C GLN A 158 5.69 18.20 4.58
N PRO A 159 5.38 18.43 5.87
CA PRO A 159 4.04 18.87 6.28
C PRO A 159 3.82 20.33 5.85
N ARG A 160 2.64 20.64 5.30
CA ARG A 160 2.25 21.98 4.85
C ARG A 160 0.84 22.35 5.30
N ASP A 161 0.60 23.61 5.61
CA ASP A 161 -0.71 24.12 6.00
C ASP A 161 -1.51 24.55 4.76
N VAL A 162 -1.81 23.57 3.90
CA VAL A 162 -2.57 23.73 2.66
C VAL A 162 -3.61 22.61 2.54
N PRO A 163 -4.74 22.85 1.85
CA PRO A 163 -5.74 21.79 1.63
C PRO A 163 -5.19 20.64 0.76
N ALA A 164 -5.78 19.46 0.92
CA ALA A 164 -5.51 18.31 0.06
C ALA A 164 -5.95 18.61 -1.39
N ALA A 165 -5.09 18.29 -2.36
CA ALA A 165 -5.34 18.55 -3.78
C ALA A 165 -4.87 17.38 -4.66
N GLY A 166 -5.43 17.26 -5.87
CA GLY A 166 -5.09 16.21 -6.83
C GLY A 166 -5.92 14.93 -6.69
N TRP A 167 -5.46 13.86 -7.34
CA TRP A 167 -6.19 12.60 -7.50
C TRP A 167 -6.53 11.91 -6.16
N TRP A 168 -5.65 12.04 -5.17
CA TRP A 168 -5.81 11.37 -3.87
C TRP A 168 -6.82 12.11 -2.99
N ALA A 169 -6.88 13.44 -3.06
CA ALA A 169 -7.90 14.25 -2.42
C ALA A 169 -9.29 13.97 -3.02
N GLU A 170 -9.36 13.76 -4.34
CA GLU A 170 -10.57 13.30 -5.01
C GLU A 170 -10.97 11.89 -4.57
N MET A 171 -10.00 10.98 -4.43
CA MET A 171 -10.25 9.64 -3.89
C MET A 171 -10.77 9.70 -2.45
N GLU A 172 -10.20 10.52 -1.56
CA GLU A 172 -10.71 10.70 -0.19
C GLU A 172 -12.13 11.24 -0.15
N ARG A 173 -12.46 12.20 -1.03
CA ARG A 173 -13.85 12.67 -1.19
C ARG A 173 -14.77 11.55 -1.65
N ASN A 174 -14.37 10.76 -2.66
CA ASN A 174 -15.15 9.61 -3.13
C ASN A 174 -15.37 8.58 -2.02
N LEU A 175 -14.35 8.29 -1.22
CA LEU A 175 -14.51 7.38 -0.07
C LEU A 175 -15.47 7.94 0.99
N SER A 176 -15.48 9.26 1.20
CA SER A 176 -16.33 9.92 2.19
C SER A 176 -17.79 10.02 1.72
N LEU A 177 -18.02 10.32 0.45
CA LEU A 177 -19.35 10.43 -0.15
C LEU A 177 -20.09 9.09 -0.26
N LEU A 178 -19.33 8.00 -0.34
CA LEU A 178 -19.88 6.66 -0.38
C LEU A 178 -20.24 6.10 1.00
N SER A 179 -19.99 6.83 2.09
CA SER A 179 -20.28 6.40 3.48
C SER A 179 -21.77 6.47 3.88
N VAL A 180 -22.67 6.69 2.93
CA VAL A 180 -24.13 6.75 3.13
C VAL A 180 -24.74 5.38 2.90
#